data_AF-A0A7V3XH51-F1
#
_entry.id   AF-A0A7V3XH51-F1
#
_cell.length_a   1.000
_cell.length_b   1.000
_cell.length_c   1.000
_cell.angle_alpha   90.00
_cell.angle_beta   90.00
_cell.angle_gamma   90.00
#
_symmetry.space_group_name_H-M   'P 1'
#
loop_
_entity.id
_entity.type
_entity.pdbx_description
1 polymer ?
#
loop_
_entity_poly.entity_id
_entity_poly.type
_entity_poly.pdbx_seq_one_letter_code
_entity_poly.pdbx_strand_id
1 'polypeptide(L)'
;MAWPILRADVRAARALGPLVVAAVAALLCGGAPAAADIVYVYDDLGRLVAVTDPAAGTARFHYDGVGNLLAIERLAANAVSIVEFRPKRGPSGTTVTVQGLGFGATPGANTVTVNGTPATVTAASPHELTITIPPGATTGPIGVTAPGGSATSAASFEVTADAGAPTIASFSPTVGTAGVAVTVSGTNYETTPANNRLAFNVTRRQLASVTAATATSLATSVPGKR
;
A
#
# COMPACT_ATOMS: atom_id res chain seq x y z
N MET A 1 -3.55 -12.53 -56.17
CA MET A 1 -3.38 -12.24 -54.73
C MET A 1 -2.77 -10.86 -54.60
N ALA A 2 -3.60 -9.86 -54.32
CA ALA A 2 -3.22 -8.46 -54.24
C ALA A 2 -3.86 -7.85 -52.99
N TRP A 3 -3.04 -7.23 -52.14
CA TRP A 3 -3.47 -6.49 -50.96
C TRP A 3 -3.87 -5.06 -51.39
N PRO A 4 -5.03 -4.51 -51.00
CA PRO A 4 -5.36 -3.12 -51.29
C PRO A 4 -4.81 -2.17 -50.22
N ILE A 5 -4.19 -1.09 -50.69
CA ILE A 5 -3.71 0.06 -49.89
C ILE A 5 -4.89 1.02 -49.75
N LEU A 6 -5.39 1.26 -48.52
CA LEU A 6 -6.41 2.27 -48.27
C LEU A 6 -5.76 3.59 -47.85
N ARG A 7 -5.92 4.63 -48.67
CA ARG A 7 -5.57 6.02 -48.32
C ARG A 7 -6.76 6.65 -47.60
N ALA A 8 -6.53 7.16 -46.39
CA ALA A 8 -7.54 7.92 -45.66
C ALA A 8 -7.46 9.40 -46.07
N ASP A 9 -8.48 9.88 -46.78
CA ASP A 9 -8.72 11.30 -47.00
C ASP A 9 -9.29 11.94 -45.73
N VAL A 10 -8.69 13.05 -45.30
CA VAL A 10 -9.12 13.85 -44.15
C VAL A 10 -10.03 14.97 -44.63
N ARG A 11 -11.33 14.92 -44.27
CA ARG A 11 -12.18 16.12 -44.19
C ARG A 11 -13.10 16.07 -42.97
N ALA A 12 -13.12 17.22 -42.30
CA ALA A 12 -13.73 17.49 -41.00
C ALA A 12 -15.26 17.60 -41.02
N ALA A 13 -15.89 17.31 -39.88
CA ALA A 13 -17.17 17.90 -39.49
C ALA A 13 -17.28 17.96 -37.95
N ARG A 14 -17.83 19.07 -37.44
CA ARG A 14 -17.94 19.47 -36.02
C ARG A 14 -19.43 19.63 -35.66
N ALA A 15 -19.81 19.28 -34.42
CA ALA A 15 -20.88 19.85 -33.54
C ALA A 15 -22.13 19.00 -33.10
N LEU A 16 -22.16 18.74 -31.76
CA LEU A 16 -23.21 18.91 -30.69
C LEU A 16 -24.57 18.10 -30.64
N GLY A 17 -24.93 17.58 -29.44
CA GLY A 17 -26.04 16.61 -29.06
C GLY A 17 -27.48 17.16 -28.87
N PRO A 18 -28.45 16.62 -28.04
CA PRO A 18 -28.44 15.52 -27.01
C PRO A 18 -29.66 14.50 -26.97
N LEU A 19 -29.51 13.39 -26.20
CA LEU A 19 -30.46 12.51 -25.41
C LEU A 19 -31.88 12.03 -25.88
N VAL A 20 -32.09 10.69 -25.89
CA VAL A 20 -33.17 9.81 -25.29
C VAL A 20 -33.55 8.56 -26.16
N VAL A 21 -33.91 7.46 -25.46
CA VAL A 21 -33.85 6.00 -25.68
C VAL A 21 -35.12 5.33 -26.30
N ALA A 22 -34.98 4.21 -27.07
CA ALA A 22 -35.70 2.91 -26.91
C ALA A 22 -35.38 1.84 -28.00
N ALA A 23 -35.45 0.56 -27.58
CA ALA A 23 -34.94 -0.73 -28.13
C ALA A 23 -35.61 -1.27 -29.44
N VAL A 24 -35.18 -2.35 -30.15
CA VAL A 24 -34.97 -3.81 -29.83
C VAL A 24 -34.26 -4.45 -31.07
N ALA A 25 -33.25 -5.33 -31.01
CA ALA A 25 -33.35 -6.79 -30.82
C ALA A 25 -31.96 -7.47 -30.72
N ALA A 26 -31.92 -8.55 -29.94
CA ALA A 26 -30.75 -9.26 -29.42
C ALA A 26 -29.95 -10.13 -30.42
N LEU A 27 -28.64 -10.28 -30.14
CA LEU A 27 -27.89 -11.48 -30.52
C LEU A 27 -26.76 -11.79 -29.50
N LEU A 28 -26.97 -12.89 -28.76
CA LEU A 28 -26.01 -13.88 -28.24
C LEU A 28 -24.70 -13.44 -27.54
N CYS A 29 -24.66 -13.71 -26.24
CA CYS A 29 -23.50 -14.09 -25.41
C CYS A 29 -22.10 -13.61 -25.84
N GLY A 30 -21.72 -12.45 -25.32
CA GLY A 30 -20.33 -12.06 -25.14
C GLY A 30 -20.31 -10.92 -24.13
N GLY A 31 -20.13 -11.24 -22.84
CA GLY A 31 -19.76 -10.19 -21.90
C GLY A 31 -18.51 -9.54 -22.46
N ALA A 32 -18.59 -8.28 -22.90
CA ALA A 32 -17.41 -7.52 -23.25
C ALA A 32 -16.46 -7.64 -22.05
N PRO A 33 -15.17 -7.97 -22.25
CA PRO A 33 -14.23 -7.90 -21.14
C PRO A 33 -14.39 -6.50 -20.54
N ALA A 34 -14.61 -6.43 -19.22
CA ALA A 34 -14.60 -5.16 -18.52
C ALA A 34 -13.34 -4.42 -18.99
N ALA A 35 -13.50 -3.21 -19.53
CA ALA A 35 -12.37 -2.43 -20.01
C ALA A 35 -11.39 -2.32 -18.84
N ALA A 36 -10.24 -2.97 -18.97
CA ALA A 36 -9.29 -2.99 -17.88
C ALA A 36 -8.76 -1.56 -17.72
N ASP A 37 -8.91 -1.00 -16.52
CA ASP A 37 -8.60 0.41 -16.30
C ASP A 37 -7.12 0.67 -16.62
N ILE A 38 -6.89 1.68 -17.47
CA ILE A 38 -5.53 2.15 -17.76
C ILE A 38 -5.05 2.94 -16.55
N VAL A 39 -3.95 2.52 -15.96
CA VAL A 39 -3.37 3.15 -14.77
C VAL A 39 -2.30 4.15 -15.17
N TYR A 40 -2.40 5.37 -14.64
CA TYR A 40 -1.42 6.44 -14.81
C TYR A 40 -0.75 6.72 -13.47
N VAL A 41 0.58 6.69 -13.45
CA VAL A 41 1.38 6.97 -12.25
C VAL A 41 2.16 8.25 -12.43
N TYR A 42 2.11 9.11 -11.43
CA TYR A 42 2.83 10.38 -11.40
C TYR A 42 3.91 10.37 -10.32
N ASP A 43 5.00 11.10 -10.53
CA ASP A 43 5.96 11.42 -9.49
C ASP A 43 5.47 12.56 -8.58
N ASP A 44 6.25 12.89 -7.55
CA ASP A 44 5.92 13.95 -6.57
C ASP A 44 5.84 15.36 -7.20
N LEU A 45 6.41 15.53 -8.40
CA LEU A 45 6.34 16.77 -9.17
C LEU A 45 5.15 16.79 -10.14
N GLY A 46 4.31 15.75 -10.13
CA GLY A 46 3.13 15.61 -10.98
C GLY A 46 3.43 15.20 -12.43
N ARG A 47 4.62 14.70 -12.72
CA ARG A 47 5.00 14.22 -14.07
C ARG A 47 4.64 12.75 -14.24
N LEU A 48 4.20 12.36 -15.43
CA LEU A 48 3.74 11.00 -15.74
C LEU A 48 4.92 10.03 -15.86
N VAL A 49 5.12 9.14 -14.88
CA VAL A 49 6.24 8.19 -14.85
C VAL A 49 5.89 6.79 -15.34
N ALA A 50 4.61 6.43 -15.37
CA ALA A 50 4.18 5.16 -15.98
C ALA A 50 2.75 5.22 -16.51
N VAL A 51 2.52 4.50 -17.62
CA VAL A 51 1.19 4.16 -18.14
C VAL A 51 1.11 2.65 -18.28
N THR A 52 0.08 2.07 -17.69
CA THR A 52 -0.14 0.62 -17.72
C THR A 52 -1.49 0.32 -18.35
N ASP A 53 -1.44 -0.35 -19.49
CA ASP A 53 -2.59 -0.96 -20.15
C ASP A 53 -2.51 -2.47 -19.92
N PRO A 54 -3.48 -3.07 -19.21
CA PRO A 54 -3.47 -4.49 -18.91
C PRO A 54 -3.39 -5.42 -20.14
N ALA A 55 -3.85 -4.96 -21.31
CA ALA A 55 -3.78 -5.70 -22.56
C ALA A 55 -2.49 -5.40 -23.35
N ALA A 56 -1.98 -4.17 -23.31
CA ALA A 56 -0.86 -3.73 -24.15
C ALA A 56 0.52 -3.69 -23.45
N GLY A 57 0.56 -3.77 -22.12
CA GLY A 57 1.78 -3.68 -21.33
C GLY A 57 1.97 -2.33 -20.64
N THR A 58 3.19 -2.10 -20.14
CA THR A 58 3.55 -0.87 -19.41
C THR A 58 4.57 -0.05 -20.19
N ALA A 59 4.36 1.27 -20.25
CA ALA A 59 5.37 2.24 -20.67
C ALA A 59 5.85 3.04 -19.45
N ARG A 60 7.17 3.09 -19.20
CA ARG A 60 7.78 3.88 -18.14
C ARG A 60 8.58 5.03 -18.73
N PHE A 61 8.43 6.21 -18.13
CA PHE A 61 9.06 7.44 -18.57
C PHE A 61 10.11 7.86 -17.56
N HIS A 62 11.34 8.03 -18.05
CA HIS A 62 12.46 8.48 -17.22
C HIS A 62 12.77 9.93 -17.56
N TYR A 63 12.62 10.81 -16.58
CA TYR A 63 12.94 12.23 -16.74
C TYR A 63 14.27 12.57 -16.07
N ASP A 64 14.94 13.63 -16.55
CA ASP A 64 16.00 14.28 -15.81
C ASP A 64 15.45 15.16 -14.67
N GLY A 65 16.36 15.79 -13.90
CA GLY A 65 16.00 16.69 -12.80
C GLY A 65 15.36 18.02 -13.23
N VAL A 66 15.40 18.37 -14.51
CA VAL A 66 14.85 19.61 -15.08
C VAL A 66 13.50 19.38 -15.75
N GLY A 67 13.13 18.13 -16.05
CA GLY A 67 11.84 17.77 -16.68
C GLY A 67 11.94 17.18 -18.07
N ASN A 68 13.13 17.01 -18.64
CA ASN A 68 13.28 16.45 -19.99
C ASN A 68 13.18 14.92 -19.95
N LEU A 69 12.52 14.33 -20.95
CA LEU A 69 12.42 12.88 -21.10
C LEU A 69 13.74 12.30 -21.62
N LEU A 70 14.35 11.42 -20.82
CA LEU A 70 15.60 10.73 -21.14
C LEU A 70 15.36 9.38 -21.84
N ALA A 71 14.34 8.62 -21.40
CA ALA A 71 14.06 7.30 -21.94
C ALA A 71 12.59 6.89 -21.78
N ILE A 72 12.13 6.02 -22.68
CA ILE A 72 10.88 5.28 -22.55
C ILE A 72 11.20 3.78 -22.54
N GLU A 73 10.92 3.11 -21.43
CA GLU A 73 11.01 1.66 -21.30
C GLU A 73 9.64 1.03 -21.60
N ARG A 74 9.59 -0.01 -22.43
CA ARG A 74 8.35 -0.77 -22.71
C ARG A 74 8.45 -2.18 -22.18
N LEU A 75 7.54 -2.54 -21.29
CA LEU A 75 7.36 -3.90 -20.78
C LEU A 75 6.12 -4.53 -21.42
N ALA A 76 6.26 -5.76 -21.91
CA ALA A 76 5.12 -6.52 -22.43
C ALA A 76 4.12 -6.87 -21.32
N ALA A 77 2.86 -7.14 -21.68
CA ALA A 77 1.80 -7.43 -20.70
C ALA A 77 2.07 -8.68 -19.83
N ASN A 78 2.90 -9.60 -20.31
CA ASN A 78 3.33 -10.80 -19.59
C ASN A 78 4.64 -10.61 -18.81
N ALA A 79 5.31 -9.47 -18.92
CA ALA A 79 6.49 -9.16 -18.14
C ALA A 79 6.08 -8.62 -16.77
N VAL A 80 6.75 -9.10 -15.71
CA VAL A 80 6.45 -8.63 -14.35
C VAL A 80 6.80 -7.16 -14.22
N SER A 81 5.84 -6.36 -13.77
CA SER A 81 6.06 -4.96 -13.44
C SER A 81 5.27 -4.58 -12.20
N ILE A 82 5.85 -3.71 -11.36
CA ILE A 82 5.15 -3.09 -10.23
C ILE A 82 4.95 -1.62 -10.61
N VAL A 83 3.70 -1.19 -10.51
CA VAL A 83 3.23 0.14 -10.91
C VAL A 83 2.97 0.96 -9.67
N GLU A 84 2.20 0.39 -8.74
CA GLU A 84 1.82 1.04 -7.50
C GLU A 84 1.63 0.01 -6.39
N PHE A 85 1.70 0.48 -5.15
CA PHE A 85 1.16 -0.24 -4.00
C PHE A 85 0.56 0.74 -3.00
N ARG A 86 -0.43 0.25 -2.23
CA ARG A 86 -1.11 0.99 -1.16
C ARG A 86 -1.48 0.06 0.00
N PRO A 87 -1.39 0.52 1.26
CA PRO A 87 -0.81 1.79 1.70
C PRO A 87 0.72 1.85 1.50
N LYS A 88 1.33 3.04 1.63
CA LYS A 88 2.79 3.22 1.52
C LYS A 88 3.58 2.90 2.78
N ARG A 89 2.89 2.74 3.91
CA ARG A 89 3.49 2.49 5.22
C ARG A 89 2.57 1.68 6.12
N GLY A 90 3.16 1.02 7.12
CA GLY A 90 2.40 0.32 8.16
C GLY A 90 3.26 -0.68 8.95
N PRO A 91 2.74 -1.17 10.10
CA PRO A 91 3.38 -2.21 10.90
C PRO A 91 3.33 -3.59 10.23
N SER A 92 3.95 -4.60 10.85
CA SER A 92 3.69 -6.00 10.49
C SER A 92 2.19 -6.32 10.57
N GLY A 93 1.74 -7.29 9.76
CA GLY A 93 0.33 -7.61 9.62
C GLY A 93 -0.46 -6.65 8.72
N THR A 94 0.10 -5.51 8.30
CA THR A 94 -0.55 -4.61 7.35
C THR A 94 -0.83 -5.34 6.03
N THR A 95 -2.06 -5.24 5.54
CA THR A 95 -2.42 -5.69 4.19
C THR A 95 -2.05 -4.61 3.17
N VAL A 96 -1.30 -5.00 2.15
CA VAL A 96 -0.85 -4.12 1.06
C VAL A 96 -1.36 -4.67 -0.27
N THR A 97 -2.02 -3.83 -1.05
CA THR A 97 -2.37 -4.11 -2.44
C THR A 97 -1.24 -3.61 -3.34
N VAL A 98 -0.75 -4.47 -4.23
CA VAL A 98 0.31 -4.20 -5.20
C VAL A 98 -0.29 -4.33 -6.59
N GLN A 99 -0.33 -3.23 -7.33
CA GLN A 99 -0.80 -3.18 -8.72
C GLN A 99 0.37 -3.27 -9.69
N GLY A 100 0.15 -4.00 -10.79
CA GLY A 100 1.20 -4.31 -11.73
C GLY A 100 0.72 -5.13 -12.93
N LEU A 101 1.68 -5.77 -13.62
CA LEU A 101 1.42 -6.72 -14.71
C LEU A 101 2.29 -7.96 -14.53
N GLY A 102 1.98 -9.02 -15.28
CA GLY A 102 2.80 -10.22 -15.38
C GLY A 102 2.77 -11.12 -14.14
N PHE A 103 1.90 -10.84 -13.18
CA PHE A 103 1.75 -11.65 -11.97
C PHE A 103 1.11 -13.01 -12.29
N GLY A 104 1.41 -14.01 -11.46
CA GLY A 104 0.71 -15.29 -11.52
C GLY A 104 -0.72 -15.15 -11.02
N ALA A 105 -1.68 -15.84 -11.66
CA ALA A 105 -3.09 -15.77 -11.30
C ALA A 105 -3.46 -16.43 -9.96
N THR A 106 -2.51 -17.11 -9.29
CA THR A 106 -2.71 -17.75 -7.99
C THR A 106 -1.66 -17.27 -6.98
N PRO A 107 -1.99 -17.16 -5.68
CA PRO A 107 -1.03 -16.69 -4.68
C PRO A 107 0.28 -17.48 -4.67
N GLY A 108 0.21 -18.81 -4.80
CA GLY A 108 1.40 -19.68 -4.79
C GLY A 108 2.30 -19.55 -6.03
N ALA A 109 1.86 -18.88 -7.09
CA ALA A 109 2.69 -18.60 -8.27
C ALA A 109 3.58 -17.36 -8.11
N ASN A 110 3.44 -16.61 -7.01
CA ASN A 110 4.12 -15.35 -6.78
C ASN A 110 4.96 -15.44 -5.50
N THR A 111 6.20 -14.97 -5.57
CA THR A 111 7.04 -14.73 -4.39
C THR A 111 7.21 -13.23 -4.22
N VAL A 112 6.85 -12.71 -3.05
CA VAL A 112 6.94 -11.28 -2.74
C VAL A 112 7.84 -11.06 -1.54
N THR A 113 8.69 -10.03 -1.59
CA THR A 113 9.55 -9.64 -0.47
C THR A 113 9.40 -8.14 -0.16
N VAL A 114 9.63 -7.77 1.09
CA VAL A 114 9.72 -6.38 1.56
C VAL A 114 11.13 -6.19 2.11
N ASN A 115 11.96 -5.41 1.41
CA ASN A 115 13.39 -5.27 1.69
C ASN A 115 14.13 -6.62 1.87
N GLY A 116 13.77 -7.62 1.06
CA GLY A 116 14.33 -8.98 1.13
C GLY A 116 13.63 -9.92 2.12
N THR A 117 12.79 -9.43 3.03
CA THR A 117 12.00 -10.29 3.94
C THR A 117 10.78 -10.87 3.21
N PRO A 118 10.57 -12.19 3.14
CA PRO A 118 9.43 -12.80 2.45
C PRO A 118 8.08 -12.39 3.03
N ALA A 119 7.21 -11.83 2.19
CA ALA A 119 5.83 -11.47 2.52
C ALA A 119 4.86 -12.55 2.06
N THR A 120 3.75 -12.72 2.77
CA THR A 120 2.70 -13.68 2.39
C THR A 120 1.79 -13.07 1.34
N VAL A 121 1.56 -13.77 0.23
CA VAL A 121 0.56 -13.40 -0.79
C VAL A 121 -0.77 -14.05 -0.40
N THR A 122 -1.80 -13.25 -0.18
CA THR A 122 -3.14 -13.71 0.26
C THR A 122 -4.15 -13.75 -0.88
N ALA A 123 -3.99 -12.90 -1.89
CA ALA A 123 -4.77 -12.93 -3.13
C ALA A 123 -3.88 -12.56 -4.31
N ALA A 124 -4.21 -13.08 -5.49
CA ALA A 124 -3.48 -12.79 -6.71
C ALA A 124 -4.39 -12.80 -7.93
N SER A 125 -4.07 -11.92 -8.86
CA SER A 125 -4.54 -11.90 -10.25
C SER A 125 -3.36 -11.49 -11.14
N PRO A 126 -3.46 -11.58 -12.48
CA PRO A 126 -2.40 -11.11 -13.36
C PRO A 126 -1.99 -9.64 -13.21
N HIS A 127 -2.83 -8.81 -12.56
CA HIS A 127 -2.64 -7.36 -12.47
C HIS A 127 -2.61 -6.80 -11.03
N GLU A 128 -2.90 -7.65 -10.04
CA GLU A 128 -2.96 -7.23 -8.64
C GLU A 128 -2.54 -8.38 -7.72
N LEU A 129 -1.72 -8.06 -6.70
CA LEU A 129 -1.44 -8.93 -5.58
C LEU A 129 -1.90 -8.27 -4.28
N THR A 130 -2.48 -9.06 -3.39
CA THR A 130 -2.68 -8.66 -2.00
C THR A 130 -1.67 -9.41 -1.16
N ILE A 131 -0.87 -8.68 -0.39
CA ILE A 131 0.16 -9.23 0.49
C ILE A 131 -0.03 -8.77 1.94
N THR A 132 0.58 -9.51 2.87
CA THR A 132 0.67 -9.11 4.28
C THR A 132 2.13 -8.84 4.64
N ILE A 133 2.40 -7.69 5.28
CA ILE A 133 3.74 -7.34 5.75
C ILE A 133 4.17 -8.33 6.85
N PRO A 134 5.30 -9.03 6.70
CA PRO A 134 5.72 -10.06 7.64
C PRO A 134 6.31 -9.44 8.93
N PRO A 135 6.27 -10.16 10.06
CA PRO A 135 7.06 -9.81 11.25
C PRO A 135 8.56 -9.70 10.90
N GLY A 136 9.22 -8.66 11.40
CA GLY A 136 10.65 -8.42 11.14
C GLY A 136 10.97 -7.86 9.74
N ALA A 137 9.97 -7.46 8.95
CA ALA A 137 10.21 -6.63 7.78
C ALA A 137 10.94 -5.34 8.17
N THR A 138 11.78 -4.83 7.28
CA THR A 138 12.42 -3.52 7.41
C THR A 138 12.00 -2.63 6.26
N THR A 139 12.08 -1.31 6.45
CA THR A 139 11.76 -0.33 5.40
C THR A 139 12.61 -0.56 4.17
N GLY A 140 11.96 -0.62 3.00
CA GLY A 140 12.64 -0.80 1.73
C GLY A 140 11.66 -1.17 0.61
N PRO A 141 12.18 -1.49 -0.58
CA PRO A 141 11.35 -1.76 -1.75
C PRO A 141 10.61 -3.10 -1.64
N ILE A 142 9.51 -3.21 -2.39
CA ILE A 142 8.78 -4.46 -2.59
C ILE A 142 9.35 -5.15 -3.83
N GLY A 143 9.83 -6.38 -3.68
CA GLY A 143 10.25 -7.25 -4.78
C GLY A 143 9.19 -8.28 -5.10
N VAL A 144 8.90 -8.52 -6.38
CA VAL A 144 7.99 -9.57 -6.84
C VAL A 144 8.70 -10.45 -7.86
N THR A 145 8.59 -11.77 -7.69
CA THR A 145 8.98 -12.78 -8.67
C THR A 145 7.75 -13.61 -9.03
N ALA A 146 7.47 -13.73 -10.32
CA ALA A 146 6.35 -14.50 -10.87
C ALA A 146 6.81 -15.22 -12.16
N PRO A 147 5.96 -16.03 -12.83
CA PRO A 147 6.34 -16.74 -14.04
C PRO A 147 6.83 -15.81 -15.18
N GLY A 148 6.34 -14.57 -15.20
CA GLY A 148 6.74 -13.53 -16.16
C GLY A 148 8.05 -12.80 -15.86
N GLY A 149 8.79 -13.20 -14.82
CA GLY A 149 10.07 -12.59 -14.41
C GLY A 149 10.02 -11.98 -13.00
N SER A 150 10.85 -10.95 -12.79
CA SER A 150 10.94 -10.25 -11.50
C SER A 150 10.93 -8.74 -11.68
N ALA A 151 10.37 -8.03 -10.70
CA ALA A 151 10.44 -6.57 -10.62
C ALA A 151 10.59 -6.11 -9.18
N THR A 152 11.14 -4.90 -9.03
CA THR A 152 11.25 -4.19 -7.76
C THR A 152 10.49 -2.87 -7.86
N SER A 153 9.79 -2.49 -6.80
CA SER A 153 9.07 -1.22 -6.76
C SER A 153 10.05 -0.04 -6.71
N ALA A 154 9.70 1.06 -7.39
CA ALA A 154 10.50 2.29 -7.33
C ALA A 154 10.43 2.96 -5.95
N ALA A 155 9.24 2.99 -5.34
CA ALA A 155 9.04 3.49 -3.99
C ALA A 155 9.30 2.39 -2.95
N SER A 156 9.78 2.79 -1.77
CA SER A 156 9.90 1.89 -0.60
C SER A 156 8.59 1.84 0.18
N PHE A 157 8.29 0.69 0.77
CA PHE A 157 7.30 0.58 1.83
C PHE A 157 7.97 0.94 3.16
N GLU A 158 7.40 1.88 3.89
CA GLU A 158 7.89 2.27 5.22
C GLU A 158 7.30 1.35 6.28
N VAL A 159 8.14 0.48 6.85
CA VAL A 159 7.74 -0.36 7.97
C VAL A 159 7.77 0.48 9.23
N THR A 160 6.60 0.73 9.79
CA THR A 160 6.48 1.40 11.09
C THR A 160 6.59 0.36 12.21
N ALA A 161 7.04 0.75 13.40
CA ALA A 161 7.06 -0.16 14.54
C ALA A 161 5.65 -0.72 14.81
N ASP A 162 5.50 -2.04 14.72
CA ASP A 162 4.33 -2.74 15.24
C ASP A 162 4.53 -2.92 16.74
N ALA A 163 3.98 -2.00 17.52
CA ALA A 163 3.98 -2.21 18.96
C ALA A 163 3.11 -3.42 19.30
N GLY A 164 2.07 -3.80 18.53
CA GLY A 164 1.03 -4.71 19.02
C GLY A 164 0.16 -4.08 20.12
N ALA A 165 -0.80 -4.82 20.68
CA ALA A 165 -1.65 -4.28 21.75
C ALA A 165 -0.84 -4.08 23.05
N PRO A 166 -1.00 -2.95 23.77
CA PRO A 166 -0.36 -2.73 25.06
C PRO A 166 -0.84 -3.76 26.09
N THR A 167 0.09 -4.32 26.84
CA THR A 167 -0.21 -5.19 27.99
C THR A 167 0.32 -4.58 29.27
N ILE A 168 -0.35 -4.82 30.40
CA ILE A 168 0.15 -4.48 31.73
C ILE A 168 0.48 -5.79 32.43
N ALA A 169 1.76 -6.00 32.75
CA ALA A 169 2.22 -7.19 33.45
C ALA A 169 2.24 -6.98 34.97
N SER A 170 2.71 -5.81 35.42
CA SER A 170 2.76 -5.46 36.84
C SER A 170 2.89 -3.96 37.02
N PHE A 171 2.72 -3.49 38.26
CA PHE A 171 3.06 -2.14 38.65
C PHE A 171 3.59 -2.15 40.08
N SER A 172 4.50 -1.23 40.37
CA SER A 172 5.13 -1.10 41.69
C SER A 172 5.37 0.37 42.03
N PRO A 173 5.07 0.80 43.27
CA PRO A 173 4.41 0.03 44.33
C PRO A 173 2.93 -0.24 44.01
N THR A 174 2.34 -1.28 44.61
CA THR A 174 0.92 -1.61 44.41
C THR A 174 -0.03 -0.72 45.21
N VAL A 175 0.50 -0.02 46.21
CA VAL A 175 -0.21 0.96 47.04
C VAL A 175 0.72 2.15 47.29
N GLY A 176 0.16 3.35 47.21
CA GLY A 176 0.88 4.59 47.50
C GLY A 176 -0.10 5.73 47.77
N THR A 177 0.34 6.72 48.54
CA THR A 177 -0.37 7.99 48.69
C THR A 177 -0.19 8.84 47.43
N ALA A 178 -1.00 9.90 47.28
CA ALA A 178 -0.89 10.80 46.14
C ALA A 178 0.53 11.36 45.96
N GLY A 179 1.01 11.40 44.72
CA GLY A 179 2.36 11.86 44.36
C GLY A 179 3.45 10.79 44.42
N VAL A 180 3.21 9.62 45.02
CA VAL A 180 4.17 8.51 45.01
C VAL A 180 4.42 8.05 43.58
N ALA A 181 5.69 7.88 43.20
CA ALA A 181 6.07 7.38 41.89
C ALA A 181 5.66 5.91 41.73
N VAL A 182 5.09 5.57 40.58
CA VAL A 182 4.68 4.22 40.19
C VAL A 182 5.30 3.89 38.84
N THR A 183 5.92 2.71 38.78
CA THR A 183 6.39 2.11 37.52
C THR A 183 5.37 1.06 37.09
N VAL A 184 4.86 1.17 35.87
CA VAL A 184 3.97 0.19 35.24
C VAL A 184 4.77 -0.59 34.20
N SER A 185 4.99 -1.87 34.46
CA SER A 185 5.72 -2.78 33.57
C SER A 185 4.75 -3.49 32.65
N GLY A 186 5.16 -3.68 31.40
CA GLY A 186 4.32 -4.33 30.40
C GLY A 186 5.03 -4.48 29.07
N THR A 187 4.24 -4.51 28.01
CA THR A 187 4.75 -4.52 26.63
C THR A 187 4.00 -3.50 25.80
N ASN A 188 4.61 -3.11 24.68
CA ASN A 188 3.93 -2.44 23.59
C ASN A 188 3.39 -1.05 23.97
N TYR A 189 4.06 -0.39 24.92
CA TYR A 189 3.80 1.00 25.25
C TYR A 189 4.43 1.93 24.23
N GLU A 190 3.82 3.10 24.04
CA GLU A 190 4.38 4.10 23.14
C GLU A 190 5.59 4.77 23.81
N THR A 191 6.71 4.91 23.11
CA THR A 191 7.94 5.47 23.70
C THR A 191 7.84 6.97 23.95
N THR A 192 6.89 7.65 23.30
CA THR A 192 6.56 9.05 23.58
C THR A 192 5.56 9.13 24.74
N PRO A 193 5.92 9.68 25.92
CA PRO A 193 5.06 9.66 27.11
C PRO A 193 3.65 10.23 26.88
N ALA A 194 3.55 11.34 26.14
CA ALA A 194 2.29 12.03 25.84
C ALA A 194 1.26 11.19 25.07
N ASN A 195 1.72 10.13 24.38
CA ASN A 195 0.84 9.25 23.61
C ASN A 195 0.22 8.14 24.46
N ASN A 196 0.66 7.96 25.71
CA ASN A 196 0.14 6.93 26.61
C ASN A 196 -1.02 7.48 27.45
N ARG A 197 -2.19 6.82 27.40
CA ARG A 197 -3.36 7.20 28.19
C ARG A 197 -3.54 6.24 29.37
N LEU A 198 -2.76 6.45 30.42
CA LEU A 198 -2.81 5.65 31.64
C LEU A 198 -3.92 6.14 32.58
N ALA A 199 -4.69 5.23 33.19
CA ALA A 199 -5.71 5.55 34.19
C ALA A 199 -5.62 4.59 35.37
N PHE A 200 -5.88 5.10 36.58
CA PHE A 200 -5.99 4.29 37.79
C PHE A 200 -7.46 3.93 38.04
N ASN A 201 -7.71 2.73 38.59
CA ASN A 201 -9.05 2.26 39.00
C ASN A 201 -10.13 2.44 37.92
N VAL A 202 -9.79 2.11 36.66
CA VAL A 202 -10.65 2.14 35.44
C VAL A 202 -11.36 3.46 35.12
N THR A 203 -11.11 4.55 35.87
CA THR A 203 -11.79 5.83 35.66
C THR A 203 -11.06 6.64 34.60
N ARG A 204 -11.48 6.55 33.34
CA ARG A 204 -10.88 7.31 32.21
C ARG A 204 -11.03 8.84 32.31
N ARG A 205 -11.78 9.34 33.30
CA ARG A 205 -12.01 10.79 33.51
C ARG A 205 -10.78 11.51 34.08
N GLN A 206 -9.83 10.78 34.66
CA GLN A 206 -8.58 11.34 35.14
C GLN A 206 -7.42 10.45 34.68
N LEU A 207 -6.78 10.88 33.60
CA LEU A 207 -5.55 10.25 33.14
C LEU A 207 -4.41 10.60 34.08
N ALA A 208 -3.56 9.64 34.37
CA ALA A 208 -2.32 9.86 35.08
C ALA A 208 -1.28 10.47 34.13
N SER A 209 -0.45 11.36 34.65
CA SER A 209 0.64 11.95 33.88
C SER A 209 1.78 10.94 33.76
N VAL A 210 2.00 10.44 32.54
CA VAL A 210 3.16 9.61 32.23
C VAL A 210 4.38 10.52 32.06
N THR A 211 5.37 10.37 32.94
CA THR A 211 6.58 11.22 32.99
C THR A 211 7.74 10.65 32.20
N ALA A 212 7.78 9.33 31.99
CA ALA A 212 8.73 8.66 31.12
C ALA A 212 8.09 7.38 30.54
N ALA A 213 8.49 7.00 29.34
CA ALA A 213 7.97 5.81 28.67
C ALA A 213 9.07 5.10 27.87
N THR A 214 9.10 3.77 27.98
CA THR A 214 9.78 2.86 27.06
C THR A 214 8.75 1.88 26.54
N ALA A 215 9.10 1.04 25.56
CA ALA A 215 8.21 -0.01 25.07
C ALA A 215 7.75 -1.00 26.16
N THR A 216 8.41 -1.05 27.33
CA THR A 216 8.14 -2.01 28.41
C THR A 216 7.88 -1.39 29.78
N SER A 217 7.97 -0.06 29.92
CA SER A 217 7.81 0.62 31.21
C SER A 217 7.19 2.01 31.04
N LEU A 218 6.20 2.33 31.88
CA LEU A 218 5.69 3.69 32.06
C LEU A 218 6.01 4.16 33.48
N ALA A 219 6.61 5.34 33.61
CA ALA A 219 6.73 6.05 34.88
C ALA A 219 5.57 7.03 35.02
N THR A 220 4.90 7.01 36.18
CA THR A 220 3.82 7.93 36.55
C THR A 220 3.88 8.21 38.05
N SER A 221 2.98 9.05 38.56
CA SER A 221 2.71 9.13 40.00
C SER A 221 1.25 8.85 40.33
N VAL A 222 0.97 8.46 41.58
CA VAL A 222 -0.39 8.27 42.08
C VAL A 222 -1.16 9.60 41.99
N PRO A 223 -2.31 9.65 41.29
CA PRO A 223 -3.07 10.90 41.15
C PRO A 223 -3.59 11.43 42.49
N GLY A 224 -3.63 12.75 42.66
CA GLY A 224 -4.33 13.39 43.78
C GLY A 224 -5.84 13.11 43.74
N LYS A 225 -6.47 13.08 44.92
CA LYS A 225 -7.93 13.02 45.04
C LYS A 225 -8.53 14.32 44.47
N ARG A 226 -9.57 14.20 43.66
CA ARG A 226 -10.46 15.32 43.31
C ARG A 226 -11.56 15.43 44.36
#